data_AF-A0A963EBC5-F1
#
_entry.id   AF-A0A963EBC5-F1
#
_cell.length_a   1.000
_cell.length_b   1.000
_cell.length_c   1.000
_cell.angle_alpha   90.00
_cell.angle_beta   90.00
_cell.angle_gamma   90.00
#
_symmetry.space_group_name_H-M   'P 1'
#
loop_
_entity.id
_entity.type
_entity.pdbx_description
1 polymer ?
#
loop_
_entity_poly.entity_id
_entity_poly.type
_entity_poly.pdbx_seq_one_letter_code
_entity_poly.pdbx_strand_id
1 'polypeptide(L)' 'MHLVDTCGWIEWLVDGKLGQTFHNYINKTDQLIVPAIIQYELYKWVCRERDENLALSVVAIT' A
#
# COMPACT_ATOMS: atom_id res chain seq x y z
N MET A 1 -15.66 -5.67 4.50
CA MET A 1 -14.55 -4.99 5.18
C MET A 1 -13.32 -5.88 5.09
N HIS A 2 -12.22 -5.32 4.58
CA HIS A 2 -10.95 -5.96 4.32
C HIS A 2 -9.82 -5.08 4.86
N LEU A 3 -8.73 -5.72 5.26
CA LEU A 3 -7.48 -5.08 5.60
C LEU A 3 -6.42 -5.74 4.73
N VAL A 4 -5.65 -4.92 4.01
CA VAL A 4 -4.53 -5.38 3.20
C VAL A 4 -3.25 -5.02 3.96
N ASP A 5 -2.45 -6.03 4.25
CA ASP A 5 -1.16 -5.88 4.91
C ASP A 5 -0.14 -5.15 3.99
N THR A 6 0.94 -4.63 4.57
CA THR A 6 1.99 -3.89 3.85
C THR A 6 2.54 -4.67 2.66
N CYS A 7 2.68 -6.00 2.78
CA CYS A 7 3.13 -6.83 1.65
C CYS A 7 2.17 -6.80 0.44
N GLY A 8 0.86 -6.71 0.67
CA GLY A 8 -0.13 -6.61 -0.40
C GLY A 8 -0.11 -5.25 -1.10
N TRP A 9 0.12 -4.18 -0.34
CA TRP A 9 0.36 -2.85 -0.91
C TRP A 9 1.63 -2.82 -1.78
N ILE A 10 2.71 -3.46 -1.32
CA ILE A 10 3.95 -3.56 -2.08
C ILE A 10 3.73 -4.33 -3.39
N GLU A 11 3.09 -5.51 -3.34
CA GLU A 11 2.77 -6.30 -4.54
C GLU A 11 1.94 -5.50 -5.56
N TRP A 12 1.01 -4.67 -5.10
CA TRP A 12 0.22 -3.82 -5.99
C TRP A 12 1.05 -2.65 -6.57
N LEU A 13 1.82 -1.95 -5.74
CA LEU A 13 2.63 -0.79 -6.18
C LEU A 13 3.73 -1.15 -7.17
N VAL A 14 4.26 -2.37 -7.11
CA VAL A 14 5.37 -2.83 -7.97
C VAL A 14 4.89 -3.65 -9.17
N ASP A 15 3.58 -3.73 -9.42
CA ASP A 15 2.98 -4.63 -10.40
C ASP A 15 3.51 -6.08 -10.26
N GLY A 16 3.58 -6.54 -9.01
CA GLY A 16 4.06 -7.86 -8.63
C GLY A 16 3.15 -8.98 -9.11
N LYS A 17 3.58 -10.23 -8.91
CA LYS A 17 2.84 -11.42 -9.38
C LYS A 17 1.42 -11.48 -8.83
N LEU A 18 1.19 -10.96 -7.62
CA LEU A 18 -0.13 -10.90 -6.98
C LEU A 18 -0.78 -9.51 -7.08
N GLY A 19 -0.18 -8.55 -7.79
CA GLY A 19 -0.67 -7.18 -7.87
C GLY A 19 -2.13 -7.07 -8.31
N GLN A 20 -2.52 -7.84 -9.35
CA GLN A 20 -3.91 -7.88 -9.81
C GLN A 20 -4.87 -8.48 -8.77
N THR A 21 -4.42 -9.43 -7.97
CA THR A 21 -5.22 -10.02 -6.88
C THR A 21 -5.46 -8.99 -5.79
N PHE A 22 -4.42 -8.25 -5.38
CA PHE A 22 -4.54 -7.21 -4.35
C PHE A 22 -5.30 -5.98 -4.84
N HIS A 23 -5.20 -5.63 -6.12
CA HIS A 23 -5.97 -4.55 -6.74
C HIS A 23 -7.48 -4.67 -6.49
N ASN A 24 -8.02 -5.90 -6.53
CA ASN A 24 -9.45 -6.16 -6.29
C ASN A 24 -9.91 -5.80 -4.88
N TYR A 25 -8.99 -5.76 -3.91
CA TYR A 25 -9.27 -5.35 -2.52
C TYR A 25 -8.98 -3.86 -2.31
N ILE A 26 -7.87 -3.35 -2.88
CA ILE A 26 -7.45 -1.95 -2.72
C ILE A 26 -8.43 -0.97 -3.37
N ASN A 27 -9.00 -1.32 -4.54
CA ASN A 27 -9.98 -0.45 -5.21
C ASN A 27 -11.34 -0.32 -4.50
N LYS A 28 -11.65 -1.21 -3.55
CA LYS A 28 -12.92 -1.19 -2.82
C LYS A 28 -12.77 -0.36 -1.56
N THR A 29 -12.55 0.94 -1.74
CA THR A 29 -12.23 1.89 -0.65
C THR A 29 -13.32 1.95 0.42
N ASP A 30 -14.60 1.74 0.06
CA ASP A 30 -15.73 1.64 0.98
C ASP A 30 -15.65 0.42 1.93
N GLN A 31 -14.83 -0.57 1.56
CA GLN A 31 -14.63 -1.80 2.33
C GLN A 31 -13.20 -1.95 2.82
N LEU A 32 -12.30 -0.98 2.57
CA LEU A 32 -10.89 -1.07 2.90
C LEU A 32 -10.58 -0.30 4.19
N ILE A 33 -9.95 -0.98 5.14
CA ILE A 33 -9.40 -0.37 6.35
C ILE A 33 -7.90 -0.29 6.18
N VAL A 34 -7.34 0.91 6.36
CA VAL A 34 -5.89 1.14 6.35
C VAL A 34 -5.45 1.64 7.73
N PRO A 35 -4.93 0.75 8.60
CA PRO A 35 -4.38 1.17 9.88
C PRO A 35 -3.15 2.07 9.70
N ALA A 36 -2.97 3.03 10.60
CA ALA A 36 -1.80 3.93 10.58
C ALA A 36 -0.45 3.19 10.63
N ILE A 37 -0.41 1.99 11.25
CA ILE A 37 0.80 1.16 11.28
C ILE A 37 1.18 0.66 9.87
N ILE A 38 0.20 0.31 9.03
CA ILE A 38 0.45 -0.11 7.64
C ILE A 38 0.96 1.06 6.81
N GLN A 39 0.39 2.26 6.99
CA GLN A 39 0.91 3.48 6.35
C GLN A 39 2.35 3.76 6.76
N TYR A 40 2.69 3.61 8.05
CA TYR A 40 4.05 3.82 8.54
C TYR A 40 5.06 2.79 8.00
N GLU A 41 4.69 1.52 7.96
CA GLU A 41 5.53 0.47 7.37
C GLU A 41 5.76 0.69 5.88
N LEU A 42 4.70 1.01 5.14
CA LEU A 42 4.78 1.32 3.71
C LEU A 42 5.65 2.55 3.46
N TYR A 43 5.47 3.62 4.23
CA TYR A 43 6.32 4.82 4.20
C TYR A 43 7.80 4.45 4.36
N LYS A 44 8.15 3.72 5.42
CA LYS A 44 9.55 3.32 5.66
C LYS A 44 10.11 2.44 4.55
N TRP A 45 9.29 1.56 3.99
CA TRP A 45 9.70 0.73 2.86
C TRP A 45 9.97 1.59 1.61
N VAL A 46 9.07 2.50 1.23
CA VAL A 46 9.27 3.38 0.06
C VAL A 46 10.48 4.30 0.26
N CYS A 47 10.67 4.88 1.45
CA CYS A 47 11.85 5.69 1.76
C CYS A 47 13.15 4.90 1.58
N ARG A 48 13.15 3.60 1.89
CA ARG A 48 14.33 2.74 1.74
C ARG A 48 14.61 2.39 0.28
N GLU A 49 13.59 2.10 -0.50
CA GLU A 49 13.74 1.65 -1.90
C GLU A 49 13.84 2.81 -2.90
N ARG A 50 13.37 4.00 -2.51
CA ARG A 50 13.26 5.20 -3.36
C ARG A 50 13.65 6.44 -2.55
N ASP A 51 12.69 7.28 -2.18
CA ASP A 51 12.90 8.53 -1.46
C ASP A 51 11.66 8.96 -0.66
N GLU A 52 11.84 9.96 0.21
CA GLU A 52 10.82 10.47 1.11
C GLU A 52 9.64 11.16 0.39
N ASN A 53 9.89 11.87 -0.72
CA ASN A 53 8.82 12.57 -1.45
C ASN A 53 7.85 11.57 -2.08
N LEU A 54 8.38 10.50 -2.67
CA LEU A 54 7.55 9.41 -3.19
C LEU A 54 6.81 8.70 -2.06
N ALA A 55 7.47 8.44 -0.92
CA ALA A 55 6.84 7.79 0.23
C ALA A 55 5.63 8.58 0.75
N LEU A 56 5.76 9.90 0.89
CA LEU A 56 4.67 10.80 1.29
C LEU A 56 3.52 10.78 0.27
N SER A 57 3.83 10.74 -1.03
CA SER A 57 2.82 10.67 -2.09
C SER A 57 2.04 9.35 -2.06
N VAL A 58 2.73 8.24 -1.77
CA VAL A 58 2.11 6.90 -1.66
C VAL A 58 1.19 6.82 -0.45
N VAL A 59 1.61 7.25 0.74
CA VAL A 59 0.74 7.17 1.93
C VAL A 59 -0.43 8.17 1.91
N ALA A 60 -0.34 9.24 1.12
CA ALA A 60 -1.43 10.20 0.95
C ALA A 60 -2.63 9.63 0.16
N ILE A 61 -2.44 8.53 -0.58
CA ILE A 61 -3.49 7.90 -1.40
C ILE A 61 -4.00 6.57 -0.81
N THR A 62 -3.45 6.11 0.32
CA THR A 62 -3.93 4.96 1.08
C THR A 62 -5.05 5.37 2.03
#